data_AF-A0A7W7Y922-F1
#
_entry.id   AF-A0A7W7Y922-F1
#
_cell.length_a   1.000
_cell.length_b   1.000
_cell.length_c   1.000
_cell.angle_alpha   90.00
_cell.angle_beta   90.00
_cell.angle_gamma   90.00
#
_symmetry.space_group_name_H-M   'P 1'
#
loop_
_entity.id
_entity.type
_entity.pdbx_description
1 polymer ?
#
loop_
_entity_poly.entity_id
_entity_poly.type
_entity_poly.pdbx_seq_one_letter_code
_entity_poly.pdbx_strand_id
1 'polypeptide(L)'
;MKNIKLNPSRKSGFSLVEMLVVIAIIGIIAAIAIPNIGNLNASARDASARRNAQTVASVVNAAIAAGVDTTAITDTASAVAAAEGGLTPTQGAFKGKLFTSGAINAEDRSTVISYLSWDNSNKQLNYTTTSSAQ
;
A
#
# COMPACT_ATOMS: atom_id res chain seq x y z
N MET A 1 41.27 -67.22 -23.14
CA MET A 1 41.39 -66.16 -22.12
C MET A 1 41.20 -64.81 -22.80
N LYS A 2 40.16 -64.05 -22.43
CA LYS A 2 39.81 -62.75 -23.06
C LYS A 2 40.34 -61.64 -22.14
N ASN A 3 41.35 -60.90 -22.61
CA ASN A 3 41.95 -59.81 -21.86
C ASN A 3 41.09 -58.55 -22.02
N ILE A 4 40.31 -58.21 -20.98
CA ILE A 4 39.49 -56.99 -20.95
C ILE A 4 40.42 -55.82 -20.62
N LYS A 5 40.72 -54.99 -21.62
CA LYS A 5 41.45 -53.74 -21.43
C LYS A 5 40.50 -52.69 -20.84
N LEU A 6 40.66 -52.38 -19.55
CA LEU A 6 39.97 -51.27 -18.89
C LEU A 6 40.60 -49.96 -19.36
N ASN A 7 39.91 -49.21 -20.21
CA ASN A 7 40.32 -47.86 -20.58
C ASN A 7 40.10 -46.94 -19.37
N PRO A 8 41.15 -46.35 -18.76
CA PRO A 8 40.96 -45.47 -17.61
C PRO A 8 40.30 -44.18 -18.08
N SER A 9 39.02 -44.02 -17.79
CA SER A 9 38.32 -42.75 -17.92
C SER A 9 39.03 -41.72 -17.04
N ARG A 10 39.68 -40.71 -17.65
CA ARG A 10 40.28 -39.60 -16.90
C ARG A 10 39.17 -38.93 -16.09
N LYS A 11 39.23 -39.03 -14.76
CA LYS A 11 38.39 -38.19 -13.91
C LYS A 11 38.87 -36.75 -14.08
N SER A 12 38.09 -35.95 -14.80
CA SER A 12 38.25 -34.49 -14.80
C SER A 12 37.90 -34.02 -13.38
N GLY A 13 38.93 -33.59 -12.64
CA GLY A 13 38.79 -32.93 -11.36
C GLY A 13 38.65 -31.43 -11.58
N PHE A 14 37.82 -30.79 -10.76
CA PHE A 14 37.67 -29.32 -10.73
C PHE A 14 38.96 -28.68 -10.20
N SER A 15 39.48 -27.67 -10.87
CA SER A 15 40.66 -26.92 -10.45
C SER A 15 40.32 -26.01 -9.27
N LEU A 16 41.26 -25.88 -8.34
CA LEU A 16 41.14 -24.87 -7.26
C LEU A 16 41.04 -23.46 -7.82
N VAL A 17 41.72 -23.19 -8.94
CA VAL A 17 41.66 -21.89 -9.63
C VAL A 17 40.26 -21.64 -10.22
N GLU A 18 39.61 -22.69 -10.72
CA GLU A 18 38.23 -22.59 -11.23
C GLU A 18 37.26 -22.23 -10.10
N MET A 19 37.42 -22.82 -8.92
CA MET A 19 36.57 -22.47 -7.78
C MET A 19 36.84 -21.04 -7.29
N LEU A 20 38.11 -20.61 -7.33
CA LEU A 20 38.52 -19.28 -6.88
C LEU A 20 37.90 -18.17 -7.75
N VAL A 21 37.90 -18.34 -9.07
CA VAL A 21 37.26 -17.37 -9.98
C VAL A 21 35.74 -17.35 -9.80
N VAL A 22 35.11 -18.50 -9.60
CA VAL A 22 33.65 -18.59 -9.41
C VAL A 22 33.19 -17.86 -8.16
N ILE A 23 33.83 -18.08 -7.01
CA ILE A 23 33.47 -17.38 -5.77
C ILE A 23 33.76 -15.88 -5.85
N ALA A 24 34.81 -15.49 -6.59
CA ALA A 24 35.12 -14.07 -6.82
C ALA A 24 34.01 -13.38 -7.62
N ILE A 25 33.51 -14.00 -8.69
CA ILE A 25 32.40 -13.46 -9.49
C ILE A 25 31.10 -13.43 -8.68
N ILE A 26 30.77 -14.52 -7.97
CA ILE A 26 29.58 -14.58 -7.10
C ILE A 26 29.64 -13.50 -6.02
N GLY A 27 30.82 -13.24 -5.44
CA GLY A 27 31.02 -12.18 -4.44
C GLY A 27 30.73 -10.78 -4.99
N ILE A 28 31.18 -10.48 -6.22
CA ILE A 28 30.89 -9.20 -6.89
C ILE A 28 29.39 -9.05 -7.17
N ILE A 29 28.75 -10.10 -7.70
CA ILE A 29 27.31 -10.09 -8.00
C ILE A 29 26.52 -9.92 -6.70
N ALA A 30 26.85 -10.67 -5.65
CA ALA A 30 26.16 -10.61 -4.36
C ALA A 30 26.23 -9.22 -3.71
N ALA A 31 27.34 -8.49 -3.88
CA ALA A 31 27.51 -7.15 -3.35
C ALA A 31 26.57 -6.11 -4.02
N ILE A 32 26.27 -6.26 -5.32
CA ILE A 32 25.39 -5.35 -6.06
C ILE A 32 23.93 -5.83 -6.12
N ALA A 33 23.68 -7.11 -5.82
CA ALA A 33 22.40 -7.76 -6.09
C ALA A 33 21.30 -7.49 -5.06
N ILE A 34 21.52 -6.65 -4.05
CA ILE A 34 20.47 -6.31 -3.07
C ILE A 34 19.76 -5.02 -3.53
N PRO A 35 18.58 -5.11 -4.19
CA PRO A 35 17.73 -3.94 -4.40
C PRO A 35 17.24 -3.40 -3.05
N ASN A 36 17.27 -2.09 -2.88
CA ASN A 36 16.74 -1.44 -1.66
C ASN A 36 15.20 -1.41 -1.71
N ILE A 37 14.56 -2.48 -1.25
CA ILE A 37 13.09 -2.65 -1.23
C ILE A 37 12.43 -1.82 -0.10
N GLY A 38 13.20 -1.33 0.88
CA GLY A 38 12.68 -0.60 2.03
C GLY A 38 11.94 0.69 1.66
N ASN A 39 12.55 1.52 0.80
CA ASN A 39 11.97 2.80 0.38
C ASN A 39 10.75 2.61 -0.53
N LEU A 40 10.74 1.55 -1.35
CA LEU A 40 9.62 1.25 -2.26
C LEU A 40 8.34 0.93 -1.48
N ASN A 41 8.45 0.19 -0.37
CA ASN A 41 7.31 -0.14 0.47
C ASN A 41 6.72 1.09 1.16
N ALA A 42 7.57 2.01 1.63
CA ALA A 42 7.12 3.27 2.24
C ALA A 42 6.39 4.16 1.23
N SER A 43 6.95 4.33 0.03
CA SER A 43 6.31 5.11 -1.04
C SER A 43 5.01 4.47 -1.53
N ALA A 44 4.93 3.14 -1.61
CA ALA A 44 3.71 2.43 -1.98
C ALA A 44 2.61 2.61 -0.93
N ARG A 45 2.95 2.58 0.36
CA ARG A 45 2.01 2.86 1.46
C ARG A 45 1.50 4.30 1.42
N ASP A 46 2.38 5.27 1.20
CA ASP A 46 1.96 6.68 1.08
C ASP A 46 1.04 6.90 -0.13
N ALA A 47 1.36 6.30 -1.28
CA ALA A 47 0.51 6.36 -2.46
C ALA A 47 -0.86 5.71 -2.22
N SER A 48 -0.90 4.60 -1.49
CA SER A 48 -2.15 3.94 -1.07
C SER A 48 -2.98 4.84 -0.15
N ALA A 49 -2.34 5.43 0.87
CA ALA A 49 -2.99 6.34 1.81
C ALA A 49 -3.60 7.56 1.09
N ARG A 50 -2.88 8.15 0.14
CA ARG A 50 -3.40 9.26 -0.68
C ARG A 50 -4.64 8.87 -1.49
N ARG A 51 -4.64 7.69 -2.12
CA ARG A 51 -5.81 7.19 -2.87
C ARG A 51 -7.00 6.91 -1.96
N ASN A 52 -6.74 6.32 -0.79
CA ASN A 52 -7.78 6.08 0.21
C ASN A 52 -8.36 7.41 0.71
N ALA A 53 -7.52 8.41 0.99
CA ALA A 53 -7.98 9.74 1.39
C ALA A 53 -8.87 10.39 0.31
N GLN A 54 -8.46 10.36 -0.96
CA GLN A 54 -9.28 10.86 -2.07
C GLN A 54 -10.64 10.13 -2.16
N THR A 55 -10.62 8.81 -2.02
CA THR A 55 -11.83 7.99 -2.04
C THR A 55 -12.76 8.35 -0.88
N VAL A 56 -12.23 8.49 0.34
CA VAL A 56 -12.99 8.90 1.51
C VAL A 56 -13.61 10.28 1.32
N ALA A 57 -12.83 11.28 0.88
CA ALA A 57 -13.34 12.62 0.60
C ALA A 57 -14.48 12.60 -0.43
N SER A 58 -14.30 11.84 -1.53
CA SER A 58 -15.32 11.69 -2.56
C SER A 58 -16.59 11.03 -2.02
N VAL A 59 -16.47 9.93 -1.28
CA VAL A 59 -17.60 9.18 -0.72
C VAL A 59 -18.36 10.03 0.30
N VAL A 60 -17.67 10.66 1.23
CA VAL A 60 -18.28 11.49 2.27
C VAL A 60 -19.02 12.66 1.64
N ASN A 61 -18.38 13.41 0.74
CA ASN A 61 -19.02 14.56 0.09
C ASN A 61 -20.20 14.14 -0.81
N ALA A 62 -20.09 13.01 -1.51
CA ALA A 62 -21.20 12.45 -2.29
C ALA A 62 -22.38 12.05 -1.39
N ALA A 63 -22.09 11.41 -0.25
CA ALA A 63 -23.11 10.98 0.70
C ALA A 63 -23.82 12.19 1.36
N ILE A 64 -23.07 13.26 1.65
CA ILE A 64 -23.62 14.53 2.15
C ILE A 64 -24.53 15.17 1.10
N ALA A 65 -24.07 15.27 -0.15
CA ALA A 65 -24.89 15.76 -1.26
C ALA A 65 -26.14 14.89 -1.49
N ALA A 66 -26.05 13.60 -1.19
CA ALA A 66 -27.16 12.65 -1.27
C ALA A 66 -28.17 12.77 -0.11
N GLY A 67 -27.87 13.55 0.95
CA GLY A 67 -28.79 13.81 2.06
C GLY A 67 -28.50 12.97 3.32
N VAL A 68 -27.24 12.65 3.60
CA VAL A 68 -26.81 12.08 4.89
C VAL A 68 -26.89 13.12 6.00
N ASP A 69 -27.34 12.68 7.17
CA ASP A 69 -27.23 13.45 8.39
C ASP A 69 -25.77 13.49 8.88
N THR A 70 -25.16 14.67 8.85
CA THR A 70 -23.77 14.89 9.25
C THR A 70 -23.60 15.13 10.75
N THR A 71 -24.66 15.06 11.56
CA THR A 71 -24.59 15.41 13.00
C THR A 71 -23.60 14.53 13.77
N ALA A 72 -23.42 13.27 13.34
CA ALA A 72 -22.42 12.35 13.92
C ALA A 72 -20.98 12.59 13.42
N ILE A 73 -20.78 13.46 12.41
CA ILE A 73 -19.48 13.80 11.85
C ILE A 73 -19.01 15.12 12.45
N THR A 74 -18.14 15.03 13.46
CA THR A 74 -17.67 16.19 14.21
C THR A 74 -16.24 16.59 13.86
N ASP A 75 -15.46 15.68 13.26
CA ASP A 75 -14.06 15.86 12.90
C ASP A 75 -13.65 14.94 11.74
N THR A 76 -12.39 15.05 11.30
CA THR A 76 -11.85 14.20 10.23
C THR A 76 -11.88 12.70 10.58
N ALA A 77 -11.61 12.34 11.83
CA ALA A 77 -11.53 10.95 12.26
C ALA A 77 -12.91 10.26 12.23
N SER A 78 -13.95 10.96 12.69
CA SER A 78 -15.35 10.53 12.61
C SER A 78 -15.85 10.50 11.17
N ALA A 79 -15.41 11.42 10.30
CA ALA A 79 -15.73 11.38 8.87
C ALA A 79 -15.15 10.14 8.18
N VAL A 80 -13.89 9.80 8.47
CA VAL A 80 -13.25 8.57 7.97
C VAL A 80 -13.96 7.33 8.51
N ALA A 81 -14.22 7.28 9.82
CA ALA A 81 -14.93 6.15 10.43
C ALA A 81 -16.34 5.97 9.85
N ALA A 82 -17.06 7.06 9.56
CA ALA A 82 -18.35 7.00 8.90
C ALA A 82 -18.25 6.51 7.44
N ALA A 83 -17.20 6.88 6.71
CA ALA A 83 -16.95 6.36 5.36
C ALA A 83 -16.63 4.86 5.36
N GLU A 84 -15.89 4.37 6.36
CA GLU A 84 -15.59 2.95 6.52
C GLU A 84 -16.83 2.15 6.93
N GLY A 85 -17.58 2.64 7.93
CA GLY A 85 -18.80 2.01 8.43
C GLY A 85 -20.00 2.12 7.47
N GLY A 86 -19.93 3.07 6.54
CA GLY A 86 -20.94 3.32 5.54
C GLY A 86 -21.92 4.42 5.97
N LEU A 87 -22.13 5.38 5.06
CA LEU A 87 -23.08 6.47 5.22
C LEU A 87 -24.35 6.15 4.42
N THR A 88 -25.50 6.29 5.07
CA THR A 88 -26.80 6.06 4.43
C THR A 88 -27.62 7.35 4.45
N PRO A 89 -27.95 7.94 3.29
CA PRO A 89 -28.81 9.10 3.24
C PRO A 89 -30.17 8.79 3.86
N THR A 90 -30.64 9.71 4.70
CA THR A 90 -31.93 9.58 5.38
C THR A 90 -33.06 10.13 4.52
N GLN A 91 -32.73 11.03 3.57
CA GLN A 91 -33.65 11.75 2.72
C GLN A 91 -33.22 11.69 1.23
N GLY A 92 -34.01 12.29 0.34
CA GLY A 92 -33.66 12.45 -1.08
C GLY A 92 -33.75 11.18 -1.93
N ALA A 93 -33.31 11.28 -3.19
CA ALA A 93 -33.40 10.21 -4.19
C ALA A 93 -32.53 8.98 -3.86
N PHE A 94 -31.52 9.17 -3.02
CA PHE A 94 -30.56 8.13 -2.61
C PHE A 94 -30.87 7.56 -1.22
N LYS A 95 -32.06 7.83 -0.66
CA LYS A 95 -32.46 7.31 0.65
C LYS A 95 -32.24 5.80 0.77
N GLY A 96 -31.56 5.40 1.84
CA GLY A 96 -31.26 3.99 2.15
C GLY A 96 -30.20 3.35 1.24
N LYS A 97 -29.53 4.10 0.37
CA LYS A 97 -28.35 3.62 -0.36
C LYS A 97 -27.10 3.75 0.50
N LEU A 98 -26.17 2.81 0.38
CA LEU A 98 -24.94 2.78 1.14
C LEU A 98 -23.82 3.47 0.37
N PHE A 99 -23.15 4.43 1.01
CA PHE A 99 -21.94 5.08 0.52
C PHE A 99 -20.80 4.68 1.45
N THR A 100 -19.81 3.95 0.94
CA THR A 100 -18.66 3.51 1.75
C THR A 100 -17.38 3.57 0.94
N SER A 101 -16.28 3.91 1.60
CA SER A 101 -14.92 3.81 1.03
C SER A 101 -14.37 2.39 1.08
N GLY A 102 -15.07 1.46 1.74
CA GLY A 102 -14.51 0.19 2.18
C GLY A 102 -13.61 0.35 3.41
N ALA A 103 -13.16 -0.79 3.95
CA ALA A 103 -12.28 -0.82 5.10
C ALA A 103 -10.88 -0.31 4.73
N ILE A 104 -10.32 0.54 5.58
CA ILE A 104 -8.94 1.01 5.49
C ILE A 104 -8.14 0.24 6.54
N ASN A 105 -6.90 -0.12 6.21
CA ASN A 105 -6.01 -0.77 7.18
C ASN A 105 -5.84 0.14 8.40
N ALA A 106 -5.91 -0.45 9.60
CA ALA A 106 -5.85 0.32 10.85
C ALA A 106 -4.53 1.10 10.97
N GLU A 107 -3.44 0.55 10.43
CA GLU A 107 -2.11 1.13 10.43
C GLU A 107 -2.00 2.35 9.50
N ASP A 108 -2.69 2.33 8.36
CA ASP A 108 -2.64 3.39 7.35
C ASP A 108 -3.62 4.53 7.68
N ARG A 109 -4.57 4.30 8.60
CA ARG A 109 -5.66 5.24 8.90
C ARG A 109 -5.17 6.60 9.39
N SER A 110 -4.09 6.62 10.18
CA SER A 110 -3.48 7.88 10.65
C SER A 110 -2.93 8.71 9.48
N THR A 111 -2.25 8.06 8.54
CA THR A 111 -1.71 8.71 7.34
C THR A 111 -2.82 9.14 6.38
N VAL A 112 -3.93 8.42 6.31
CA VAL A 112 -5.11 8.86 5.54
C VAL A 112 -5.71 10.11 6.15
N ILE A 113 -5.90 10.14 7.48
CA ILE A 113 -6.46 11.29 8.21
C ILE A 113 -5.60 12.53 8.01
N SER A 114 -4.27 12.41 7.95
CA SER A 114 -3.38 13.56 7.76
C SER A 114 -3.50 14.23 6.38
N TYR A 115 -4.09 13.55 5.39
CA TYR A 115 -4.42 14.12 4.08
C TYR A 115 -5.84 14.71 4.01
N LEU A 116 -6.57 14.75 5.12
CA LEU A 116 -7.97 15.13 5.17
C LEU A 116 -8.23 16.20 6.23
N SER A 117 -9.19 17.08 5.94
CA SER A 117 -9.63 18.12 6.86
C SER A 117 -11.14 18.26 6.80
N TRP A 118 -11.81 18.07 7.94
CA TRP A 118 -13.24 18.31 8.07
C TRP A 118 -13.54 19.80 8.25
N ASP A 119 -14.35 20.36 7.36
CA ASP A 119 -14.90 21.71 7.48
C ASP A 119 -16.29 21.66 8.13
N ASN A 120 -16.34 22.02 9.42
CA ASN A 120 -17.57 22.00 10.19
C ASN A 120 -18.58 23.09 9.76
N SER A 121 -18.14 24.15 9.08
CA SER A 121 -19.00 25.24 8.60
C SER A 121 -19.73 24.83 7.33
N ASN A 122 -18.99 24.24 6.38
CA ASN A 122 -19.56 23.85 5.09
C ASN A 122 -20.06 22.40 5.05
N LYS A 123 -19.83 21.62 6.11
CA LYS A 123 -20.14 20.18 6.18
C LYS A 123 -19.50 19.43 5.01
N GLN A 124 -18.20 19.61 4.84
CA GLN A 124 -17.43 19.02 3.75
C GLN A 124 -16.13 18.43 4.26
N LEU A 125 -15.70 17.35 3.62
CA LEU A 125 -14.41 16.72 3.86
C LEU A 125 -13.44 17.11 2.74
N ASN A 126 -12.43 17.89 3.08
CA ASN A 126 -11.45 18.42 2.14
C ASN A 126 -10.22 17.53 2.07
N TYR A 127 -9.78 17.21 0.86
CA TYR A 127 -8.52 16.50 0.60
C TYR A 127 -7.37 17.48 0.38
N THR A 128 -6.22 17.23 0.99
CA THR A 128 -4.98 17.96 0.76
C THR A 128 -3.90 17.04 0.21
N THR A 129 -3.08 17.56 -0.70
CA THR A 129 -1.90 16.86 -1.23
C THR A 129 -0.72 16.88 -0.26
N THR A 130 -0.78 17.70 0.79
CA THR A 130 0.26 17.85 1.81
C THR A 130 -0.28 17.35 3.13
N SER A 131 0.39 16.36 3.71
CA SER A 131 0.05 15.79 5.02
C SER A 131 0.17 16.87 6.10
N SER A 132 -0.81 16.98 6.98
CA SER A 132 -0.82 17.92 8.12
C SER A 132 0.19 17.59 9.23
N ALA A 133 1.01 16.55 9.05
CA ALA A 133 2.02 16.10 10.01
C ALA A 133 3.45 16.61 9.69
N GLN A 134 3.59 17.61 8.80
CA GLN A 134 4.84 18.33 8.56
C GLN A 134 4.78 19.76 9.10
#